data_AF-A0A1A0F4W7-F1
#
_entry.id   AF-A0A1A0F4W7-F1
#
_cell.length_a   1.000
_cell.length_b   1.000
_cell.length_c   1.000
_cell.angle_alpha   90.00
_cell.angle_beta   90.00
_cell.angle_gamma   90.00
#
_symmetry.space_group_name_H-M   'P 1'
#
loop_
_entity.id
_entity.type
_entity.pdbx_description
1 polymer ?
#
loop_
_entity_poly.entity_id
_entity_poly.type
_entity_poly.pdbx_seq_one_letter_code
_entity_poly.pdbx_strand_id
1 'polypeptide(L)'
;QVKAGEISMHDFMAAEAGMSRSAGTCNTMGTASTMACMAESLGTSLPHNAAIPAVDSRRYVLAHLSGNRIVEMVNEDLKLSKILTKEAFDNAIRTNAAIGGSTNAVIHLKAIAGRIGVDLTLDDWSRVGRGTPTVVDLQPSGRFLMEEFYYAGGLPAVLRRLGEADRLPFKDALTVNGKTLWENVQDAPLYNDEVIRPLDNPLTADGGICVVRGNLAPNGAVLKPSAAKAELMQHRGRAVVFEDFDDYKARINDPDLDVEANDILVMKHCGPRGYHGMAEVGNMGLPPKILAQGVTDMVRISDARMSGTAYGTVVLHVAPEAAAGGPLAAVRNGDWIELDCASGRLHLDISDEELASRLAESDPTAASTLIASQGGYRQLYIERVLQADEGCDFDFLVGCRGAEVPRHSH
;
A
#
# COMPACT_ATOMS: atom_id res chain seq x y z
N GLN A 1 -9.88 -18.89 -13.40
CA GLN A 1 -10.29 -20.20 -12.87
C GLN A 1 -11.81 -20.39 -12.87
N VAL A 2 -12.60 -20.11 -11.82
CA VAL A 2 -14.07 -20.38 -11.85
C VAL A 2 -14.77 -19.68 -13.01
N LYS A 3 -14.61 -18.35 -13.13
CA LYS A 3 -15.21 -17.57 -14.24
C LYS A 3 -14.69 -17.97 -15.63
N ALA A 4 -13.47 -18.50 -15.68
CA ALA A 4 -12.87 -18.99 -16.92
C ALA A 4 -13.30 -20.43 -17.27
N GLY A 5 -14.10 -21.08 -16.42
CA GLY A 5 -14.53 -22.47 -16.60
C GLY A 5 -13.44 -23.53 -16.36
N GLU A 6 -12.31 -23.14 -15.76
CA GLU A 6 -11.15 -24.04 -15.57
C GLU A 6 -11.27 -24.96 -14.35
N ILE A 7 -12.10 -24.59 -13.37
CA ILE A 7 -12.37 -25.38 -12.16
C ILE A 7 -13.86 -25.40 -11.85
N SER A 8 -14.34 -26.48 -11.23
CA SER A 8 -15.73 -26.57 -10.78
C SER A 8 -15.98 -25.76 -9.51
N MET A 9 -17.25 -25.47 -9.19
CA MET A 9 -17.57 -24.89 -7.87
C MET A 9 -17.20 -25.81 -6.72
N HIS A 10 -17.24 -27.13 -6.90
CA HIS A 10 -16.79 -28.07 -5.88
C HIS A 10 -15.29 -27.91 -5.60
N ASP A 11 -14.47 -27.80 -6.65
CA ASP A 11 -13.02 -27.58 -6.51
C ASP A 11 -12.72 -26.23 -5.84
N PHE A 12 -13.51 -25.20 -6.16
CA PHE A 12 -13.39 -23.89 -5.52
C PHE A 12 -13.69 -23.95 -4.01
N MET A 13 -14.79 -24.61 -3.61
CA MET A 13 -15.14 -24.78 -2.19
C MET A 13 -14.08 -25.61 -1.44
N ALA A 14 -13.51 -26.63 -2.08
CA ALA A 14 -12.42 -27.41 -1.48
C ALA A 14 -11.15 -26.56 -1.29
N ALA A 15 -10.80 -25.72 -2.28
CA ALA A 15 -9.70 -24.79 -2.18
C ALA A 15 -9.93 -23.73 -1.07
N GLU A 16 -11.16 -23.23 -0.93
CA GLU A 16 -11.55 -22.29 0.14
C GLU A 16 -11.26 -22.88 1.52
N ALA A 17 -11.69 -24.12 1.78
CA ALA A 17 -11.43 -24.80 3.05
C ALA A 17 -9.94 -25.02 3.32
N GLY A 18 -9.13 -25.21 2.27
CA GLY A 18 -7.67 -25.34 2.36
C GLY A 18 -6.92 -24.01 2.51
N MET A 19 -7.55 -22.88 2.19
CA MET A 19 -6.89 -21.57 2.10
C MET A 19 -6.57 -20.96 3.47
N SER A 20 -7.50 -21.07 4.43
CA SER A 20 -7.39 -20.44 5.77
C SER A 20 -7.51 -21.47 6.89
N ARG A 21 -6.45 -22.25 7.09
CA ARG A 21 -6.44 -23.47 7.92
C ARG A 21 -5.78 -23.33 9.30
N SER A 22 -5.56 -22.10 9.77
CA SER A 22 -5.05 -21.79 11.11
C SER A 22 -5.41 -20.36 11.51
N ALA A 23 -5.33 -20.05 12.80
CA ALA A 23 -5.42 -18.66 13.27
C ALA A 23 -4.23 -17.84 12.75
N GLY A 24 -4.48 -16.58 12.39
CA GLY A 24 -3.46 -15.66 11.91
C GLY A 24 -4.02 -14.59 10.97
N THR A 25 -3.12 -13.82 10.37
CA THR A 25 -3.42 -12.87 9.28
C THR A 25 -3.16 -13.52 7.92
N CYS A 26 -3.42 -12.81 6.81
CA CYS A 26 -3.02 -13.26 5.47
C CYS A 26 -1.54 -13.66 5.45
N ASN A 27 -1.23 -14.81 4.86
CA ASN A 27 0.10 -15.43 4.85
C ASN A 27 0.98 -15.00 3.68
N THR A 28 0.58 -13.97 2.93
CA THR A 28 1.37 -13.36 1.85
C THR A 28 2.01 -12.05 2.34
N MET A 29 2.77 -11.36 1.49
CA MET A 29 3.22 -9.98 1.75
C MET A 29 2.09 -8.96 1.54
N GLY A 30 0.93 -9.25 2.13
CA GLY A 30 -0.23 -8.35 2.17
C GLY A 30 -0.03 -7.20 3.16
N THR A 31 -1.09 -6.39 3.35
CA THR A 31 -1.04 -5.23 4.27
C THR A 31 -0.72 -5.63 5.71
N ALA A 32 -1.25 -6.75 6.20
CA ALA A 32 -0.97 -7.22 7.57
C ALA A 32 0.52 -7.51 7.78
N SER A 33 1.12 -8.36 6.93
CA SER A 33 2.55 -8.70 6.98
C SER A 33 3.43 -7.48 6.75
N THR A 34 3.05 -6.62 5.80
CA THR A 34 3.75 -5.35 5.54
C THR A 34 3.76 -4.48 6.78
N MET A 35 2.61 -4.21 7.41
CA MET A 35 2.53 -3.35 8.59
C MET A 35 3.18 -3.98 9.82
N ALA A 36 3.21 -5.31 9.94
CA ALA A 36 4.00 -5.99 10.95
C ALA A 36 5.51 -5.75 10.72
N CYS A 37 5.97 -5.79 9.46
CA CYS A 37 7.35 -5.43 9.11
C CYS A 37 7.64 -3.95 9.32
N MET A 38 6.67 -3.06 9.08
CA MET A 38 6.81 -1.63 9.36
C MET A 38 6.94 -1.39 10.86
N ALA A 39 6.15 -2.05 11.70
CA ALA A 39 6.27 -1.93 13.16
C ALA A 39 7.67 -2.33 13.66
N GLU A 40 8.22 -3.42 13.13
CA GLU A 40 9.55 -3.91 13.50
C GLU A 40 10.68 -3.02 12.94
N SER A 41 10.61 -2.57 11.68
CA SER A 41 11.63 -1.69 11.08
C SER A 41 11.59 -0.25 11.61
N LEU A 42 10.42 0.23 12.05
CA LEU A 42 10.28 1.46 12.85
C LEU A 42 10.82 1.29 14.28
N GLY A 43 11.18 0.08 14.69
CA GLY A 43 11.70 -0.20 16.02
C GLY A 43 10.63 -0.20 17.12
N THR A 44 9.34 -0.31 16.78
CA THR A 44 8.21 -0.27 17.74
C THR A 44 7.81 -1.63 18.30
N SER A 45 8.42 -2.70 17.81
CA SER A 45 8.26 -4.06 18.32
C SER A 45 9.62 -4.70 18.58
N LEU A 46 9.63 -5.77 19.39
CA LEU A 46 10.83 -6.59 19.56
C LEU A 46 11.25 -7.25 18.22
N PRO A 47 12.54 -7.56 18.03
CA PRO A 47 13.01 -8.28 16.83
C PRO A 47 12.28 -9.61 16.63
N HIS A 48 12.14 -10.01 15.36
CA HIS A 48 11.36 -11.14 14.85
C HIS A 48 9.83 -11.01 14.96
N ASN A 49 9.30 -9.91 15.49
CA ASN A 49 7.86 -9.73 15.64
C ASN A 49 7.08 -9.89 14.34
N ALA A 50 7.61 -9.46 13.20
CA ALA A 50 6.85 -9.40 11.97
C ALA A 50 6.49 -10.77 11.38
N ALA A 51 7.40 -11.74 11.48
CA ALA A 51 7.33 -12.95 10.66
C ALA A 51 6.88 -14.20 11.42
N ILE A 52 6.99 -14.26 12.76
CA ILE A 52 6.63 -15.49 13.52
C ILE A 52 5.16 -15.87 13.25
N PRO A 53 4.87 -17.08 12.72
CA PRO A 53 3.49 -17.54 12.51
C PRO A 53 2.69 -17.47 13.80
N ALA A 54 1.40 -17.11 13.70
CA ALA A 54 0.57 -16.85 14.89
C ALA A 54 0.44 -18.09 15.80
N VAL A 55 0.49 -19.29 15.23
CA VAL A 55 0.39 -20.58 15.95
C VAL A 55 1.74 -21.15 16.41
N ASP A 56 2.85 -20.48 16.11
CA ASP A 56 4.18 -20.90 16.56
C ASP A 56 4.37 -20.59 18.05
N SER A 57 4.97 -21.51 18.81
CA SER A 57 5.22 -21.36 20.24
C SER A 57 6.04 -20.09 20.57
N ARG A 58 6.94 -19.68 19.67
CA ARG A 58 7.78 -18.49 19.82
C ARG A 58 6.99 -17.19 19.78
N ARG A 59 5.77 -17.19 19.20
CA ARG A 59 4.87 -16.02 19.27
C ARG A 59 4.47 -15.72 20.71
N TYR A 60 4.16 -16.75 21.50
CA TYR A 60 3.82 -16.62 22.91
C TYR A 60 5.02 -16.22 23.77
N VAL A 61 6.21 -16.74 23.45
CA VAL A 61 7.46 -16.31 24.09
C VAL A 61 7.69 -14.81 23.84
N LEU A 62 7.56 -14.36 22.59
CA LEU A 62 7.76 -12.96 22.26
C LEU A 62 6.73 -12.06 22.96
N ALA A 63 5.47 -12.49 23.05
CA ALA A 63 4.42 -11.78 23.78
C ALA A 63 4.76 -11.63 25.27
N HIS A 64 5.27 -12.69 25.90
CA HIS A 64 5.74 -12.65 27.29
C HIS A 64 6.92 -11.66 27.46
N LEU A 65 7.91 -11.70 26.56
CA LEU A 65 9.04 -10.78 26.57
C LEU A 65 8.62 -9.32 26.34
N SER A 66 7.62 -9.07 25.50
CA SER A 66 7.04 -7.72 25.33
C SER A 66 6.39 -7.23 26.62
N GLY A 67 5.72 -8.11 27.37
CA GLY A 67 5.16 -7.79 28.69
C GLY A 67 6.23 -7.41 29.72
N ASN A 68 7.39 -8.06 29.69
CA ASN A 68 8.52 -7.67 30.55
C ASN A 68 9.10 -6.34 30.08
N ARG A 69 9.33 -6.18 28.78
CA ARG A 69 10.00 -5.00 28.23
C ARG A 69 9.21 -3.71 28.41
N ILE A 70 7.88 -3.76 28.31
CA ILE A 70 7.06 -2.55 28.45
C ILE A 70 7.17 -1.94 29.86
N VAL A 71 7.38 -2.75 30.90
CA VAL A 71 7.59 -2.26 32.27
C VAL A 71 8.91 -1.48 32.37
N GLU A 72 9.98 -1.98 31.75
CA GLU A 72 11.26 -1.30 31.69
C GLU A 72 11.14 0.03 30.92
N MET A 73 10.44 0.03 29.78
CA MET A 73 10.21 1.24 28.99
C MET A 73 9.49 2.34 29.77
N VAL A 74 8.55 1.99 30.65
CA VAL A 74 7.88 2.95 31.54
C VAL A 74 8.90 3.59 32.49
N ASN A 75 9.80 2.80 33.08
CA ASN A 75 10.83 3.31 33.98
C ASN A 75 11.88 4.18 33.27
N GLU A 76 12.18 3.87 32.00
CA GLU A 76 13.11 4.61 31.14
C GLU A 76 12.49 5.87 30.49
N ASP A 77 11.18 6.08 30.66
CA ASP A 77 10.40 7.06 29.90
C ASP A 77 10.62 6.91 28.38
N LEU A 78 10.74 5.67 27.89
CA LEU A 78 11.00 5.37 26.48
C LEU A 78 9.71 5.50 25.64
N LYS A 79 9.43 6.74 25.23
CA LYS A 79 8.25 7.11 24.45
C LYS A 79 8.40 6.78 22.97
N LEU A 80 7.27 6.56 22.29
CA LEU A 80 7.24 6.39 20.83
C LEU A 80 7.89 7.57 20.08
N SER A 81 7.81 8.81 20.59
CA SER A 81 8.46 9.96 19.95
C SER A 81 9.99 9.92 19.95
N LYS A 82 10.60 9.08 20.81
CA LYS A 82 12.05 8.82 20.82
C LYS A 82 12.46 7.75 19.79
N ILE A 83 11.49 6.97 19.29
CA ILE A 83 11.69 5.81 18.41
C ILE A 83 11.25 6.15 16.98
N LEU A 84 10.05 6.70 16.84
CA LEU A 84 9.43 7.10 15.58
C LEU A 84 9.98 8.44 15.09
N THR A 85 11.26 8.45 14.73
CA THR A 85 11.94 9.61 14.13
C THR A 85 11.91 9.54 12.60
N LYS A 86 12.30 10.62 11.92
CA LYS A 86 12.39 10.64 10.46
C LYS A 86 13.28 9.52 9.93
N GLU A 87 14.39 9.26 10.61
CA GLU A 87 15.34 8.19 10.30
C GLU A 87 14.69 6.79 10.37
N ALA A 88 13.85 6.55 11.37
CA ALA A 88 13.10 5.29 11.48
C ALA A 88 12.11 5.12 10.31
N PHE A 89 11.41 6.20 9.91
CA PHE A 89 10.52 6.16 8.74
C PHE A 89 11.28 5.94 7.43
N ASP A 90 12.44 6.56 7.24
CA ASP A 90 13.27 6.33 6.06
C ASP A 90 13.78 4.87 5.98
N ASN A 91 14.18 4.28 7.12
CA ASN A 91 14.47 2.84 7.20
C ASN A 91 13.24 1.98 6.85
N ALA A 92 12.05 2.33 7.34
CA ALA A 92 10.82 1.61 7.06
C ALA A 92 10.43 1.68 5.56
N ILE A 93 10.64 2.82 4.89
CA ILE A 93 10.42 2.96 3.44
C ILE A 93 11.34 2.02 2.65
N ARG A 94 12.64 1.98 2.98
CA ARG A 94 13.57 1.03 2.33
C ARG A 94 13.23 -0.42 2.63
N THR A 95 12.80 -0.68 3.86
CA THR A 95 12.32 -2.00 4.24
C THR A 95 11.12 -2.40 3.39
N ASN A 96 10.15 -1.50 3.19
CA ASN A 96 8.97 -1.76 2.36
C ASN A 96 9.36 -2.12 0.92
N ALA A 97 10.33 -1.40 0.34
CA ALA A 97 10.86 -1.71 -0.99
C ALA A 97 11.52 -3.10 -1.03
N ALA A 98 12.35 -3.41 -0.03
CA ALA A 98 13.08 -4.67 0.06
C ALA A 98 12.18 -5.90 0.24
N ILE A 99 11.06 -5.74 0.93
CA ILE A 99 10.10 -6.83 1.13
C ILE A 99 9.02 -6.91 0.03
N GLY A 100 8.93 -5.92 -0.87
CA GLY A 100 7.84 -5.85 -1.84
C GLY A 100 6.49 -5.55 -1.19
N GLY A 101 6.48 -4.68 -0.18
CA GLY A 101 5.35 -4.43 0.69
C GLY A 101 4.15 -3.75 0.02
N SER A 102 3.02 -3.81 0.72
CA SER A 102 1.73 -3.24 0.33
C SER A 102 1.79 -1.72 0.11
N THR A 103 1.07 -1.22 -0.89
CA THR A 103 0.91 0.23 -1.13
C THR A 103 0.16 0.93 0.02
N ASN A 104 -0.67 0.21 0.76
CA ASN A 104 -1.37 0.74 1.93
C ASN A 104 -0.40 1.22 3.03
N ALA A 105 0.86 0.74 3.05
CA ALA A 105 1.87 1.24 3.96
C ALA A 105 2.16 2.74 3.75
N VAL A 106 1.99 3.25 2.52
CA VAL A 106 2.13 4.69 2.20
C VAL A 106 1.15 5.52 3.02
N ILE A 107 -0.13 5.16 2.97
CA ILE A 107 -1.20 5.84 3.70
C ILE A 107 -0.97 5.70 5.22
N HIS A 108 -0.71 4.48 5.69
CA HIS A 108 -0.56 4.21 7.12
C HIS A 108 0.66 4.91 7.74
N LEU A 109 1.82 4.87 7.08
CA LEU A 109 3.00 5.56 7.60
C LEU A 109 2.83 7.07 7.58
N LYS A 110 2.16 7.64 6.56
CA LYS A 110 1.81 9.06 6.53
C LYS A 110 0.93 9.45 7.72
N ALA A 111 -0.11 8.66 8.01
CA ALA A 111 -0.99 8.91 9.15
C ALA A 111 -0.25 8.83 10.49
N ILE A 112 0.56 7.77 10.70
CA ILE A 112 1.35 7.59 11.93
C ILE A 112 2.36 8.74 12.09
N ALA A 113 3.05 9.13 11.02
CA ALA A 113 3.97 10.26 11.01
C ALA A 113 3.25 11.57 11.42
N GLY A 114 2.05 11.82 10.88
CA GLY A 114 1.22 12.97 11.25
C GLY A 114 0.79 12.98 12.72
N ARG A 115 0.60 11.81 13.35
CA ARG A 115 0.29 11.71 14.79
C ARG A 115 1.48 12.01 15.68
N ILE A 116 2.67 11.58 15.28
CA ILE A 116 3.89 11.78 16.06
C ILE A 116 4.57 13.14 15.77
N GLY A 117 4.16 13.83 14.69
CA GLY A 117 4.71 15.12 14.28
C GLY A 117 5.97 15.00 13.42
N VAL A 118 6.18 13.85 12.75
CA VAL A 118 7.26 13.67 11.77
C VAL A 118 6.76 14.12 10.41
N ASP A 119 7.55 14.96 9.75
CA ASP A 119 7.29 15.35 8.36
C ASP A 119 7.66 14.18 7.41
N LEU A 120 6.62 13.51 6.93
CA LEU A 120 6.71 12.44 5.94
C LEU A 120 5.82 12.80 4.77
N THR A 121 6.37 12.83 3.57
CA THR A 121 5.68 13.20 2.34
C THR A 121 5.70 12.03 1.36
N LEU A 122 4.85 12.09 0.32
CA LEU A 122 4.93 11.12 -0.77
C LEU A 122 6.31 11.16 -1.46
N ASP A 123 6.94 12.32 -1.57
CA ASP A 123 8.23 12.46 -2.25
C ASP A 123 9.36 11.72 -1.51
N ASP A 124 9.23 11.50 -0.20
CA ASP A 124 10.15 10.68 0.57
C ASP A 124 10.14 9.21 0.11
N TRP A 125 8.99 8.67 -0.32
CA TRP A 125 8.90 7.30 -0.83
C TRP A 125 9.74 7.12 -2.10
N SER A 126 9.67 8.08 -3.01
CA SER A 126 10.52 8.10 -4.20
C SER A 126 11.98 8.35 -3.85
N ARG A 127 12.29 9.34 -3.01
CA ARG A 127 13.67 9.71 -2.66
C ARG A 127 14.41 8.57 -1.93
N VAL A 128 13.73 7.93 -0.98
CA VAL A 128 14.34 6.95 -0.07
C VAL A 128 14.26 5.53 -0.63
N GLY A 129 13.13 5.17 -1.23
CA GLY A 129 12.87 3.82 -1.72
C GLY A 129 13.52 3.50 -3.06
N ARG A 130 13.72 4.50 -3.92
CA ARG A 130 14.28 4.31 -5.28
C ARG A 130 15.63 3.61 -5.24
N GLY A 131 15.81 2.67 -6.17
CA GLY A 131 17.00 1.84 -6.31
C GLY A 131 17.13 0.75 -5.25
N THR A 132 16.13 0.54 -4.39
CA THR A 132 16.14 -0.54 -3.39
C THR A 132 15.54 -1.80 -3.99
N PRO A 133 16.31 -2.91 -4.09
CA PRO A 133 15.81 -4.13 -4.71
C PRO A 133 14.82 -4.86 -3.81
N THR A 134 13.76 -5.43 -4.39
CA THR A 134 12.91 -6.39 -3.68
C THR A 134 13.62 -7.74 -3.60
N VAL A 135 13.98 -8.14 -2.39
CA VAL A 135 14.74 -9.37 -2.11
C VAL A 135 13.86 -10.48 -1.54
N VAL A 136 12.67 -10.19 -1.04
CA VAL A 136 11.80 -11.19 -0.43
C VAL A 136 10.91 -11.85 -1.48
N ASP A 137 11.11 -13.16 -1.73
CA ASP A 137 10.39 -13.95 -2.73
C ASP A 137 9.04 -14.46 -2.22
N LEU A 138 8.13 -13.52 -1.90
CA LEU A 138 6.79 -13.85 -1.42
C LEU A 138 5.70 -13.37 -2.37
N GLN A 139 4.60 -14.11 -2.41
CA GLN A 139 3.38 -13.63 -3.05
C GLN A 139 2.95 -12.28 -2.44
N PRO A 140 2.45 -11.33 -3.27
CA PRO A 140 2.10 -11.53 -4.68
C PRO A 140 3.22 -11.26 -5.69
N SER A 141 4.38 -10.77 -5.26
CA SER A 141 5.51 -10.43 -6.16
C SER A 141 6.36 -11.65 -6.53
N GLY A 142 6.34 -12.67 -5.67
CA GLY A 142 7.14 -13.88 -5.75
C GLY A 142 6.32 -15.15 -5.54
N ARG A 143 6.97 -16.19 -5.02
CA ARG A 143 6.48 -17.58 -5.02
C ARG A 143 6.01 -18.08 -3.64
N PHE A 144 6.77 -17.78 -2.59
CA PHE A 144 6.60 -18.38 -1.26
C PHE A 144 5.59 -17.61 -0.39
N LEU A 145 5.41 -18.06 0.86
CA LEU A 145 4.53 -17.46 1.87
C LEU A 145 5.30 -17.07 3.15
N MET A 146 4.60 -16.42 4.09
CA MET A 146 5.19 -15.88 5.32
C MET A 146 5.85 -16.93 6.22
N GLU A 147 5.45 -18.20 6.12
CA GLU A 147 6.07 -19.29 6.88
C GLU A 147 7.50 -19.55 6.40
N GLU A 148 7.72 -19.65 5.09
CA GLU A 148 9.06 -19.75 4.52
C GLU A 148 9.90 -18.49 4.82
N PHE A 149 9.29 -17.31 4.78
CA PHE A 149 9.98 -16.06 5.12
C PHE A 149 10.48 -16.07 6.55
N TYR A 150 9.66 -16.52 7.50
CA TYR A 150 10.08 -16.66 8.88
C TYR A 150 11.24 -17.66 9.03
N TYR A 151 11.11 -18.84 8.43
CA TYR A 151 12.14 -19.87 8.50
C TYR A 151 13.46 -19.46 7.83
N ALA A 152 13.41 -18.60 6.81
CA ALA A 152 14.60 -18.05 6.17
C ALA A 152 15.36 -17.03 7.04
N GLY A 153 14.76 -16.54 8.13
CA GLY A 153 15.32 -15.54 9.05
C GLY A 153 14.40 -14.34 9.31
N GLY A 154 13.30 -14.22 8.56
CA GLY A 154 12.31 -13.15 8.69
C GLY A 154 12.88 -11.77 8.38
N LEU A 155 12.25 -10.74 8.95
CA LEU A 155 12.65 -9.36 8.72
C LEU A 155 14.08 -9.02 9.18
N PRO A 156 14.58 -9.53 10.33
CA PRO A 156 15.97 -9.28 10.73
C PRO A 156 16.99 -9.67 9.66
N ALA A 157 16.78 -10.77 8.93
CA ALA A 157 17.65 -11.17 7.84
C ALA A 157 17.62 -10.21 6.64
N VAL A 158 16.46 -9.63 6.32
CA VAL A 158 16.32 -8.58 5.29
C VAL A 158 17.09 -7.33 5.71
N LEU A 159 16.87 -6.85 6.94
CA LEU A 159 17.54 -5.66 7.47
C LEU A 159 19.05 -5.85 7.57
N ARG A 160 19.49 -7.05 7.97
CA ARG A 160 20.90 -7.45 7.95
C ARG A 160 21.49 -7.30 6.55
N ARG A 161 20.86 -7.90 5.53
CA ARG A 161 21.32 -7.83 4.14
C ARG A 161 21.40 -6.40 3.61
N LEU A 162 20.41 -5.57 3.93
CA LEU A 162 20.47 -4.15 3.57
C LEU A 162 21.61 -3.43 4.30
N GLY A 163 21.80 -3.71 5.58
CA GLY A 163 22.85 -3.09 6.38
C GLY A 163 24.27 -3.50 5.98
N GLU A 164 24.52 -4.77 5.66
CA GLU A 164 25.82 -5.26 5.17
C GLU A 164 26.22 -4.62 3.83
N ALA A 165 25.23 -4.20 3.03
CA ALA A 165 25.44 -3.54 1.75
C ALA A 165 25.31 -2.00 1.80
N ASP A 166 25.30 -1.40 3.01
CA ASP A 166 25.11 0.04 3.25
C ASP A 166 23.85 0.62 2.57
N ARG A 167 22.82 -0.21 2.44
CA ARG A 167 21.48 0.16 1.95
C ARG A 167 20.48 0.41 3.08
N LEU A 168 20.85 0.19 4.33
CA LEU A 168 20.11 0.62 5.52
C LEU A 168 20.71 1.94 6.06
N PRO A 169 20.12 3.11 5.77
CA PRO A 169 20.76 4.41 5.97
C PRO A 169 20.99 4.76 7.44
N PHE A 170 20.09 4.33 8.33
CA PHE A 170 20.12 4.74 9.73
C PHE A 170 20.25 3.53 10.66
N LYS A 171 21.46 2.94 10.68
CA LYS A 171 21.81 1.77 11.50
C LYS A 171 21.62 2.02 13.00
N ASP A 172 21.87 3.27 13.45
CA ASP A 172 21.81 3.68 14.85
C ASP A 172 20.39 4.08 15.34
N ALA A 173 19.36 3.91 14.51
CA ALA A 173 17.99 4.23 14.90
C ALA A 173 17.58 3.43 16.16
N LEU A 174 17.08 4.12 17.19
CA LEU A 174 16.69 3.53 18.47
C LEU A 174 15.45 2.65 18.33
N THR A 175 15.39 1.55 19.09
CA THR A 175 14.23 0.64 19.12
C THR A 175 13.69 0.43 20.54
N VAL A 176 12.49 -0.16 20.65
CA VAL A 176 11.80 -0.39 21.94
C VAL A 176 12.60 -1.20 22.95
N ASN A 177 13.55 -2.03 22.53
CA ASN A 177 14.38 -2.81 23.45
C ASN A 177 15.63 -2.07 23.96
N GLY A 178 15.76 -0.78 23.64
CA GLY A 178 16.88 0.07 24.07
C GLY A 178 18.14 -0.05 23.21
N LYS A 179 18.18 -0.97 22.24
CA LYS A 179 19.27 -1.14 21.28
C LYS A 179 18.99 -0.41 19.96
N THR A 180 20.03 -0.21 19.17
CA THR A 180 19.88 0.28 17.80
C THR A 180 19.28 -0.79 16.89
N LEU A 181 18.72 -0.37 15.74
CA LEU A 181 18.21 -1.27 14.73
C LEU A 181 19.29 -2.25 14.24
N TRP A 182 20.52 -1.76 14.04
CA TRP A 182 21.63 -2.59 13.57
C TRP A 182 22.11 -3.61 14.61
N GLU A 183 22.25 -3.21 15.89
CA GLU A 183 22.60 -4.13 16.98
C GLU A 183 21.62 -5.30 17.10
N ASN A 184 20.35 -5.08 16.74
CA ASN A 184 19.32 -6.10 16.75
C ASN A 184 19.39 -7.10 15.58
N VAL A 185 20.03 -6.75 14.46
CA VAL A 185 19.92 -7.53 13.21
C VAL A 185 21.25 -7.95 12.60
N GLN A 186 22.39 -7.37 12.97
CA GLN A 186 23.69 -7.66 12.34
C GLN A 186 24.09 -9.14 12.38
N ASP A 187 23.69 -9.85 13.45
CA ASP A 187 23.96 -11.28 13.63
C ASP A 187 22.73 -12.15 13.31
N ALA A 188 21.66 -11.56 12.75
CA ALA A 188 20.43 -12.28 12.44
C ALA A 188 20.71 -13.45 11.49
N PRO A 189 20.13 -14.64 11.74
CA PRO A 189 20.31 -15.75 10.84
C PRO A 189 19.70 -15.49 9.47
N LEU A 190 20.38 -15.96 8.42
CA LEU A 190 19.95 -15.91 7.04
C LEU A 190 20.14 -17.31 6.47
N TYR A 191 19.07 -18.09 6.45
CA TYR A 191 19.16 -19.54 6.21
C TYR A 191 18.79 -19.98 4.79
N ASN A 192 18.06 -19.15 4.04
CA ASN A 192 17.56 -19.53 2.72
C ASN A 192 17.59 -18.35 1.73
N ASP A 193 18.55 -18.40 0.81
CA ASP A 193 18.76 -17.40 -0.23
C ASP A 193 17.72 -17.46 -1.38
N GLU A 194 16.88 -18.49 -1.44
CA GLU A 194 15.76 -18.50 -2.39
C GLU A 194 14.59 -17.65 -1.92
N VAL A 195 14.35 -17.60 -0.61
CA VAL A 195 13.22 -16.88 0.00
C VAL A 195 13.60 -15.43 0.30
N ILE A 196 14.79 -15.22 0.85
CA ILE A 196 15.37 -13.89 1.01
C ILE A 196 16.55 -13.89 0.05
N ARG A 197 16.42 -13.24 -1.10
CA ARG A 197 17.34 -13.28 -2.24
C ARG A 197 18.54 -12.34 -2.09
N PRO A 198 19.73 -12.70 -2.58
CA PRO A 198 20.87 -11.80 -2.56
C PRO A 198 20.62 -10.57 -3.45
N LEU A 199 21.32 -9.47 -3.17
CA LEU A 199 21.07 -8.17 -3.80
C LEU A 199 21.44 -8.11 -5.29
N ASP A 200 22.29 -9.02 -5.75
CA ASP A 200 22.68 -9.19 -7.15
C ASP A 200 21.72 -10.08 -7.95
N ASN A 201 20.82 -10.80 -7.26
CA ASN A 201 19.77 -11.61 -7.86
C ASN A 201 18.40 -11.33 -7.20
N PRO A 202 17.90 -10.08 -7.19
CA PRO A 202 16.62 -9.74 -6.58
C PRO A 202 15.43 -10.15 -7.45
N LEU A 203 14.21 -10.08 -6.90
CA LEU A 203 12.98 -10.18 -7.71
C LEU A 203 12.83 -8.98 -8.65
N THR A 204 13.14 -7.80 -8.14
CA THR A 204 13.03 -6.53 -8.86
C THR A 204 14.20 -5.65 -8.42
N ALA A 205 14.94 -5.09 -9.38
CA ALA A 205 16.10 -4.26 -9.10
C ALA A 205 15.75 -2.94 -8.38
N ASP A 206 14.59 -2.37 -8.72
CA ASP A 206 14.00 -1.22 -8.04
C ASP A 206 12.57 -1.54 -7.61
N GLY A 207 12.43 -1.98 -6.37
CA GLY A 207 11.18 -2.39 -5.74
C GLY A 207 10.50 -1.30 -4.93
N GLY A 208 11.06 -0.09 -4.89
CA GLY A 208 10.46 1.05 -4.18
C GLY A 208 9.08 1.36 -4.75
N ILE A 209 8.13 1.78 -3.89
CA ILE A 209 6.85 2.29 -4.38
C ILE A 209 7.12 3.46 -5.31
N CYS A 210 6.58 3.38 -6.53
CA CYS A 210 6.68 4.44 -7.51
C CYS A 210 5.60 5.48 -7.22
N VAL A 211 6.00 6.73 -7.03
CA VAL A 211 5.07 7.87 -6.97
C VAL A 211 5.04 8.54 -8.33
N VAL A 212 3.84 8.71 -8.88
CA VAL A 212 3.60 9.41 -10.15
C VAL A 212 2.79 10.68 -9.91
N ARG A 213 3.10 11.73 -10.67
CA ARG A 213 2.43 13.04 -10.63
C ARG A 213 2.13 13.55 -12.03
N GLY A 214 1.18 14.47 -12.14
CA GLY A 214 0.90 15.20 -13.37
C GLY A 214 -0.49 15.81 -13.31
N ASN A 215 -1.02 16.28 -14.43
CA ASN A 215 -2.35 16.90 -14.45
C ASN A 215 -3.47 15.95 -14.02
N LEU A 216 -3.30 14.62 -14.15
CA LEU A 216 -4.29 13.64 -13.70
C LEU A 216 -4.21 13.35 -12.19
N ALA A 217 -3.03 13.47 -11.58
CA ALA A 217 -2.79 13.22 -10.16
C ALA A 217 -1.86 14.31 -9.59
N PRO A 218 -2.38 15.54 -9.38
CA PRO A 218 -1.53 16.67 -9.00
C PRO A 218 -0.93 16.49 -7.60
N ASN A 219 -1.67 15.91 -6.65
CA ASN A 219 -1.16 15.59 -5.32
C ASN A 219 -0.44 14.24 -5.26
N GLY A 220 -0.50 13.46 -6.34
CA GLY A 220 0.25 12.23 -6.55
C GLY A 220 -0.65 11.00 -6.56
N ALA A 221 -0.05 9.90 -7.05
CA ALA A 221 -0.62 8.56 -7.03
C ALA A 221 0.54 7.56 -6.86
N VAL A 222 0.22 6.32 -6.49
CA VAL A 222 1.25 5.29 -6.23
C VAL A 222 1.03 4.03 -7.06
N LEU A 223 2.13 3.36 -7.39
CA LEU A 223 2.14 2.05 -8.04
C LEU A 223 3.21 1.17 -7.37
N LYS A 224 2.97 -0.14 -7.28
CA LYS A 224 3.93 -1.13 -6.74
C LYS A 224 4.70 -1.83 -7.86
N PRO A 225 5.98 -1.48 -8.13
CA PRO A 225 6.72 -2.02 -9.27
C PRO A 225 6.94 -3.54 -9.20
N SER A 226 7.18 -4.07 -8.01
CA SER A 226 7.51 -5.50 -7.82
C SER A 226 6.38 -6.47 -8.17
N ALA A 227 5.16 -5.97 -8.42
CA ALA A 227 4.04 -6.78 -8.89
C ALA A 227 3.49 -6.30 -10.25
N ALA A 228 4.13 -5.32 -10.90
CA ALA A 228 3.73 -4.80 -12.20
C ALA A 228 4.52 -5.45 -13.34
N LYS A 229 3.98 -5.41 -14.57
CA LYS A 229 4.77 -5.76 -15.76
C LYS A 229 5.63 -4.58 -16.19
N ALA A 230 6.93 -4.80 -16.34
CA ALA A 230 7.90 -3.76 -16.70
C ALA A 230 7.52 -3.00 -17.99
N GLU A 231 7.01 -3.70 -19.00
CA GLU A 231 6.56 -3.12 -20.28
C GLU A 231 5.33 -2.20 -20.16
N LEU A 232 4.51 -2.35 -19.13
CA LEU A 232 3.33 -1.51 -18.89
C LEU A 232 3.61 -0.33 -17.96
N MET A 233 4.79 -0.29 -17.33
CA MET A 233 5.20 0.83 -16.46
C MET A 233 5.58 2.10 -17.25
N GLN A 234 5.68 1.99 -18.58
CA GLN A 234 5.72 3.11 -19.50
C GLN A 234 4.74 2.83 -20.64
N HIS A 235 3.53 3.37 -20.54
CA HIS A 235 2.40 3.01 -21.39
C HIS A 235 1.53 4.21 -21.73
N ARG A 236 1.02 4.24 -22.96
CA ARG A 236 0.03 5.22 -23.42
C ARG A 236 -1.15 4.48 -24.00
N GLY A 237 -2.35 4.75 -23.50
CA GLY A 237 -3.56 4.07 -23.91
C GLY A 237 -4.80 4.93 -23.79
N ARG A 238 -5.87 4.49 -24.43
CA ARG A 238 -7.17 5.14 -24.39
C ARG A 238 -7.88 4.77 -23.09
N ALA A 239 -8.55 5.72 -22.45
CA ALA A 239 -9.30 5.52 -21.23
C ALA A 239 -10.62 4.77 -21.49
N VAL A 240 -10.85 3.71 -20.73
CA VAL A 240 -12.16 3.06 -20.56
C VAL A 240 -12.61 3.33 -19.12
N VAL A 241 -13.60 4.20 -19.00
CA VAL A 241 -14.02 4.82 -17.73
C VAL A 241 -15.21 4.07 -17.13
N PHE A 242 -15.10 3.79 -15.84
CA PHE A 242 -16.18 3.39 -14.95
C PHE A 242 -16.43 4.50 -13.94
N GLU A 243 -17.66 5.00 -13.87
CA GLU A 243 -17.98 6.15 -13.00
C GLU A 243 -17.88 5.78 -11.51
N ASP A 244 -18.26 4.57 -11.14
CA ASP A 244 -18.09 4.06 -9.78
C ASP A 244 -17.92 2.53 -9.79
N PHE A 245 -17.87 1.94 -8.59
CA PHE A 245 -17.69 0.49 -8.46
C PHE A 245 -18.88 -0.33 -8.94
N ASP A 246 -20.10 0.22 -8.94
CA ASP A 246 -21.29 -0.47 -9.43
C ASP A 246 -21.35 -0.43 -10.96
N ASP A 247 -20.99 0.69 -11.58
CA ASP A 247 -20.81 0.81 -13.04
C ASP A 247 -19.74 -0.18 -13.56
N TYR A 248 -18.61 -0.29 -12.84
CA TYR A 248 -17.59 -1.31 -13.13
C TYR A 248 -18.16 -2.73 -13.11
N LYS A 249 -18.89 -3.13 -12.06
CA LYS A 249 -19.48 -4.49 -11.99
C LYS A 249 -20.48 -4.75 -13.11
N ALA A 250 -21.29 -3.75 -13.45
CA ALA A 250 -22.31 -3.85 -14.48
C ALA A 250 -21.70 -4.06 -15.88
N ARG A 251 -20.59 -3.38 -16.19
CA ARG A 251 -20.03 -3.31 -17.55
C ARG A 251 -18.84 -4.22 -17.80
N ILE A 252 -18.02 -4.57 -16.80
CA ILE A 252 -16.74 -5.25 -17.05
C ILE A 252 -16.87 -6.64 -17.72
N ASN A 253 -18.01 -7.31 -17.52
CA ASN A 253 -18.29 -8.61 -18.13
C ASN A 253 -19.13 -8.52 -19.41
N ASP A 254 -19.51 -7.30 -19.83
CA ASP A 254 -20.26 -7.08 -21.06
C ASP A 254 -19.37 -7.44 -22.28
N PRO A 255 -19.76 -8.40 -23.14
CA PRO A 255 -19.00 -8.72 -24.34
C PRO A 255 -18.85 -7.51 -25.28
N ASP A 256 -19.82 -6.59 -25.26
CA ASP A 256 -19.88 -5.42 -26.13
C ASP A 256 -19.16 -4.19 -25.55
N LEU A 257 -18.60 -4.28 -24.33
CA LEU A 257 -17.77 -3.22 -23.75
C LEU A 257 -16.64 -2.84 -24.71
N ASP A 258 -16.62 -1.62 -25.22
CA ASP A 258 -15.53 -1.15 -26.08
C ASP A 258 -14.22 -1.04 -25.28
N VAL A 259 -13.36 -2.06 -25.41
CA VAL A 259 -12.07 -2.19 -24.71
C VAL A 259 -11.12 -3.08 -25.49
N GLU A 260 -9.88 -2.60 -25.64
CA GLU A 260 -8.74 -3.31 -26.23
C GLU A 260 -7.63 -3.56 -25.20
N ALA A 261 -6.68 -4.45 -25.51
CA ALA A 261 -5.61 -4.84 -24.57
C ALA A 261 -4.68 -3.68 -24.16
N ASN A 262 -4.55 -2.66 -25.01
CA ASN A 262 -3.72 -1.48 -24.77
C ASN A 262 -4.48 -0.33 -24.10
N ASP A 263 -5.78 -0.48 -23.86
CA ASP A 263 -6.56 0.54 -23.17
C ASP A 263 -6.20 0.60 -21.68
N ILE A 264 -6.57 1.71 -21.05
CA ILE A 264 -6.36 1.97 -19.63
C ILE A 264 -7.72 1.96 -18.94
N LEU A 265 -7.91 1.05 -17.99
CA LEU A 265 -9.14 1.03 -17.19
C LEU A 265 -9.06 2.12 -16.12
N VAL A 266 -10.07 2.97 -16.05
CA VAL A 266 -10.14 4.08 -15.10
C VAL A 266 -11.41 3.95 -14.27
N MET A 267 -11.29 3.96 -12.95
CA MET A 267 -12.44 3.94 -12.04
C MET A 267 -12.40 5.12 -11.09
N LYS A 268 -13.53 5.83 -10.98
CA LYS A 268 -13.68 7.03 -10.15
C LYS A 268 -14.47 6.72 -8.88
N HIS A 269 -14.59 7.73 -8.02
CA HIS A 269 -15.46 7.75 -6.85
C HIS A 269 -15.22 6.58 -5.88
N CYS A 270 -14.00 6.07 -5.85
CA CYS A 270 -13.58 4.99 -4.97
C CYS A 270 -12.59 5.45 -3.90
N GLY A 271 -12.37 6.77 -3.79
CA GLY A 271 -11.54 7.43 -2.79
C GLY A 271 -12.15 7.48 -1.37
N PRO A 272 -11.49 8.19 -0.43
CA PRO A 272 -11.99 8.39 0.93
C PRO A 272 -13.44 8.87 0.96
N ARG A 273 -13.74 10.02 0.35
CA ARG A 273 -15.09 10.60 0.34
C ARG A 273 -16.03 9.88 -0.61
N GLY A 274 -15.52 9.44 -1.77
CA GLY A 274 -16.34 8.82 -2.82
C GLY A 274 -16.90 7.46 -2.41
N TYR A 275 -16.05 6.55 -1.95
CA TYR A 275 -16.50 5.24 -1.47
C TYR A 275 -17.02 5.28 -0.03
N HIS A 276 -16.66 6.34 0.72
CA HIS A 276 -16.82 6.46 2.17
C HIS A 276 -15.92 5.47 2.94
N GLY A 277 -14.62 5.51 2.63
CA GLY A 277 -13.63 4.63 3.27
C GLY A 277 -12.49 4.16 2.37
N MET A 278 -12.47 4.56 1.10
CA MET A 278 -11.42 4.20 0.13
C MET A 278 -11.21 2.67 0.02
N ALA A 279 -12.13 1.95 -0.62
CA ALA A 279 -12.09 0.47 -0.64
C ALA A 279 -10.93 -0.12 -1.46
N GLU A 280 -10.65 -1.41 -1.24
CA GLU A 280 -9.65 -2.20 -1.97
C GLU A 280 -10.21 -2.71 -3.31
N VAL A 281 -10.60 -1.79 -4.19
CA VAL A 281 -11.23 -2.09 -5.48
C VAL A 281 -10.40 -1.65 -6.68
N GLY A 282 -9.24 -1.03 -6.46
CA GLY A 282 -8.38 -0.51 -7.53
C GLY A 282 -7.75 -1.58 -8.42
N ASN A 283 -7.60 -2.81 -7.92
CA ASN A 283 -7.14 -3.97 -8.71
C ASN A 283 -8.27 -4.56 -9.56
N MET A 284 -8.86 -3.74 -10.44
CA MET A 284 -9.92 -4.13 -11.37
C MET A 284 -9.54 -5.42 -12.10
N GLY A 285 -10.48 -6.36 -12.13
CA GLY A 285 -10.39 -7.57 -12.93
C GLY A 285 -10.50 -7.20 -14.42
N LEU A 286 -9.74 -7.90 -15.26
CA LEU A 286 -9.76 -7.63 -16.69
C LEU A 286 -11.04 -8.17 -17.35
N PRO A 287 -11.50 -7.57 -18.46
CA PRO A 287 -12.63 -8.09 -19.21
C PRO A 287 -12.39 -9.54 -19.67
N PRO A 288 -13.39 -10.45 -19.61
CA PRO A 288 -13.23 -11.85 -20.02
C PRO A 288 -12.68 -12.00 -21.44
N LYS A 289 -13.08 -11.14 -22.38
CA LYS A 289 -12.61 -11.16 -23.76
C LYS A 289 -11.13 -10.78 -23.93
N ILE A 290 -10.57 -9.99 -23.00
CA ILE A 290 -9.15 -9.64 -22.97
C ILE A 290 -8.35 -10.80 -22.37
N LEU A 291 -8.85 -11.40 -21.28
CA LEU A 291 -8.26 -12.61 -20.70
C LEU A 291 -8.20 -13.77 -21.69
N ALA A 292 -9.26 -13.95 -22.50
CA ALA A 292 -9.32 -14.98 -23.54
C ALA A 292 -8.25 -14.81 -24.65
N GLN A 293 -7.67 -13.61 -24.79
CA GLN A 293 -6.56 -13.34 -25.71
C GLN A 293 -5.18 -13.66 -25.10
N GLY A 294 -5.15 -14.15 -23.84
CA GLY A 294 -3.92 -14.42 -23.10
C GLY A 294 -3.32 -13.19 -22.41
N VAL A 295 -3.99 -12.04 -22.44
CA VAL A 295 -3.57 -10.83 -21.74
C VAL A 295 -3.90 -10.97 -20.25
N THR A 296 -2.86 -10.95 -19.42
CA THR A 296 -2.99 -11.15 -17.96
C THR A 296 -2.82 -9.86 -17.15
N ASP A 297 -2.48 -8.74 -17.80
CA ASP A 297 -2.30 -7.46 -17.13
C ASP A 297 -2.65 -6.29 -18.08
N MET A 298 -3.21 -5.23 -17.52
CA MET A 298 -3.50 -3.95 -18.17
C MET A 298 -3.26 -2.82 -17.17
N VAL A 299 -2.95 -1.63 -17.66
CA VAL A 299 -2.86 -0.44 -16.80
C VAL A 299 -4.25 -0.11 -16.25
N ARG A 300 -4.31 0.07 -14.93
CA ARG A 300 -5.54 0.36 -14.17
C ARG A 300 -5.30 1.55 -13.26
N ILE A 301 -6.21 2.52 -13.27
CA ILE A 301 -6.09 3.77 -12.51
C ILE A 301 -7.34 3.99 -11.67
N SER A 302 -7.17 4.31 -10.39
CA SER A 302 -8.28 4.74 -9.54
C SER A 302 -7.83 5.59 -8.36
N ASP A 303 -8.77 6.32 -7.77
CA ASP A 303 -8.63 6.94 -6.46
C ASP A 303 -8.79 5.94 -5.29
N ALA A 304 -8.87 4.63 -5.59
CA ALA A 304 -9.06 3.56 -4.62
C ALA A 304 -7.74 3.06 -4.00
N ARG A 305 -7.87 2.07 -3.10
CA ARG A 305 -6.76 1.22 -2.66
C ARG A 305 -6.80 -0.12 -3.40
N MET A 306 -5.79 -0.96 -3.16
CA MET A 306 -5.85 -2.38 -3.49
C MET A 306 -5.39 -3.19 -2.30
N SER A 307 -5.75 -4.48 -2.28
CA SER A 307 -5.19 -5.39 -1.29
C SER A 307 -3.68 -5.53 -1.48
N GLY A 308 -2.92 -5.61 -0.39
CA GLY A 308 -1.47 -5.86 -0.49
C GLY A 308 -1.14 -7.17 -1.22
N THR A 309 -2.11 -8.09 -1.29
CA THR A 309 -2.04 -9.39 -1.97
C THR A 309 -2.32 -9.31 -3.48
N ALA A 310 -2.63 -8.12 -4.01
CA ALA A 310 -2.90 -7.92 -5.43
C ALA A 310 -1.61 -7.75 -6.26
N TYR A 311 -1.74 -7.99 -7.56
CA TYR A 311 -0.70 -7.83 -8.57
C TYR A 311 -1.22 -7.09 -9.82
N GLY A 312 -0.25 -6.73 -10.66
CA GLY A 312 -0.38 -6.08 -11.95
C GLY A 312 -0.08 -4.57 -11.92
N THR A 313 -0.08 -3.96 -13.10
CA THR A 313 0.27 -2.55 -13.27
C THR A 313 -0.90 -1.63 -12.88
N VAL A 314 -1.01 -1.35 -11.59
CA VAL A 314 -2.14 -0.60 -11.00
C VAL A 314 -1.64 0.69 -10.34
N VAL A 315 -2.19 1.82 -10.79
CA VAL A 315 -2.03 3.15 -10.20
C VAL A 315 -3.19 3.38 -9.22
N LEU A 316 -2.84 3.74 -7.99
CA LEU A 316 -3.74 3.82 -6.85
C LEU A 316 -3.61 5.17 -6.16
N HIS A 317 -4.55 5.47 -5.28
CA HIS A 317 -4.48 6.62 -4.39
C HIS A 317 -4.35 7.94 -5.15
N VAL A 318 -4.93 8.00 -6.36
CA VAL A 318 -4.96 9.23 -7.15
C VAL A 318 -5.55 10.35 -6.29
N ALA A 319 -4.74 11.36 -6.02
CA ALA A 319 -5.08 12.49 -5.18
C ALA A 319 -4.98 13.82 -5.95
N PRO A 320 -5.94 14.74 -5.77
CA PRO A 320 -7.20 14.57 -5.06
C PRO A 320 -8.11 13.50 -5.71
N GLU A 321 -8.95 12.85 -4.91
CA GLU A 321 -9.93 11.88 -5.42
C GLU A 321 -10.99 12.55 -6.29
N ALA A 322 -11.74 11.77 -7.08
CA ALA A 322 -12.80 12.31 -7.94
C ALA A 322 -13.88 13.04 -7.11
N ALA A 323 -14.32 12.44 -6.00
CA ALA A 323 -15.34 13.02 -5.10
C ALA A 323 -14.88 14.26 -4.32
N ALA A 324 -13.60 14.65 -4.42
CA ALA A 324 -13.05 15.89 -3.88
C ALA A 324 -12.78 16.93 -4.98
N GLY A 325 -13.26 16.71 -6.21
CA GLY A 325 -13.02 17.60 -7.35
C GLY A 325 -11.67 17.40 -8.03
N GLY A 326 -11.02 16.25 -7.81
CA GLY A 326 -9.77 15.92 -8.46
C GLY A 326 -9.90 15.72 -9.98
N PRO A 327 -8.82 15.93 -10.77
CA PRO A 327 -8.85 15.79 -12.23
C PRO A 327 -9.33 14.43 -12.75
N LEU A 328 -9.22 13.37 -11.94
CA LEU A 328 -9.76 12.04 -12.26
C LEU A 328 -11.27 12.07 -12.57
N ALA A 329 -12.03 12.99 -11.95
CA ALA A 329 -13.46 13.15 -12.21
C ALA A 329 -13.78 13.54 -13.67
N ALA A 330 -12.86 14.27 -14.32
CA ALA A 330 -13.04 14.82 -15.66
C ALA A 330 -12.67 13.85 -16.80
N VAL A 331 -12.11 12.68 -16.49
CA VAL A 331 -11.73 11.68 -17.49
C VAL A 331 -12.98 11.12 -18.16
N ARG A 332 -12.96 11.01 -19.50
CA ARG A 332 -14.03 10.45 -20.32
C ARG A 332 -13.51 9.27 -21.14
N ASN A 333 -14.41 8.38 -21.55
CA ASN A 333 -14.07 7.32 -22.50
C ASN A 333 -13.45 7.93 -23.76
N GLY A 334 -12.35 7.35 -24.23
CA GLY A 334 -11.68 7.84 -25.43
C GLY A 334 -10.50 8.79 -25.18
N ASP A 335 -10.38 9.39 -24.00
CA ASP A 335 -9.24 10.25 -23.68
C ASP A 335 -7.94 9.43 -23.68
N TRP A 336 -6.82 10.05 -24.06
CA TRP A 336 -5.51 9.40 -23.98
C TRP A 336 -4.87 9.66 -22.61
N ILE A 337 -4.29 8.62 -22.01
CA ILE A 337 -3.55 8.72 -20.75
C ILE A 337 -2.15 8.14 -20.94
N GLU A 338 -1.15 8.83 -20.38
CA GLU A 338 0.25 8.44 -20.38
C GLU A 338 0.71 8.14 -18.94
N LEU A 339 1.20 6.92 -18.71
CA LEU A 339 1.90 6.50 -17.52
C LEU A 339 3.38 6.37 -17.83
N ASP A 340 4.24 7.06 -17.08
CA ASP A 340 5.68 6.88 -17.12
C ASP A 340 6.23 6.81 -15.69
N CYS A 341 6.41 5.58 -15.19
CA CYS A 341 6.97 5.35 -13.85
C CYS A 341 8.45 5.76 -13.75
N ALA A 342 9.19 5.76 -14.86
CA ALA A 342 10.62 6.11 -14.84
C ALA A 342 10.83 7.61 -14.61
N SER A 343 9.99 8.45 -15.24
CA SER A 343 9.98 9.89 -14.99
C SER A 343 9.06 10.33 -13.84
N GLY A 344 8.26 9.41 -13.29
CA GLY A 344 7.27 9.71 -12.25
C GLY A 344 6.08 10.53 -12.77
N ARG A 345 5.65 10.30 -14.03
CA ARG A 345 4.61 11.09 -14.70
C ARG A 345 3.31 10.30 -14.90
N LEU A 346 2.18 10.95 -14.65
CA LEU A 346 0.84 10.48 -14.97
C LEU A 346 0.04 11.62 -15.61
N HIS A 347 -0.31 11.48 -16.88
CA HIS A 347 -0.85 12.57 -17.69
C HIS A 347 -2.13 12.20 -18.42
N LEU A 348 -3.11 13.09 -18.38
CA LEU A 348 -4.30 13.08 -19.22
C LEU A 348 -4.04 14.01 -20.40
N ASP A 349 -4.04 13.47 -21.62
CA ASP A 349 -3.68 14.17 -22.86
C ASP A 349 -4.89 14.94 -23.42
N ILE A 350 -5.25 16.01 -22.70
CA ILE A 350 -6.21 17.04 -23.08
C ILE A 350 -5.61 18.41 -22.73
N SER A 351 -6.13 19.48 -23.32
CA SER A 351 -5.67 20.84 -22.97
C SER A 351 -6.14 21.24 -21.57
N ASP A 352 -5.43 22.18 -20.96
CA ASP A 352 -5.79 22.73 -19.65
C ASP A 352 -7.17 23.41 -19.68
N GLU A 353 -7.54 24.03 -20.82
CA GLU A 353 -8.87 24.64 -21.01
C GLU A 353 -9.98 23.60 -21.03
N GLU A 354 -9.77 22.47 -21.73
CA GLU A 354 -10.74 21.37 -21.76
C GLU A 354 -10.88 20.74 -20.36
N LEU A 355 -9.77 20.49 -19.67
CA LEU A 355 -9.79 19.97 -18.30
C LEU A 355 -10.57 20.90 -17.35
N ALA A 356 -10.29 22.20 -17.41
CA ALA A 356 -10.99 23.20 -16.61
C ALA A 356 -12.49 23.27 -16.95
N SER A 357 -12.85 23.22 -18.24
CA SER A 357 -14.25 23.19 -18.69
C SER A 357 -14.99 21.98 -18.11
N ARG A 358 -14.40 20.78 -18.23
CA ARG A 358 -15.02 19.54 -17.73
C ARG A 358 -15.23 19.55 -16.22
N LEU A 359 -14.27 20.07 -15.46
CA LEU A 359 -14.39 20.20 -14.02
C LEU A 359 -15.47 21.24 -13.61
N ALA A 360 -15.79 22.19 -14.48
CA ALA A 360 -16.86 23.18 -14.25
C ALA A 360 -18.25 22.68 -14.69
N GLU A 361 -18.34 21.69 -15.58
CA GLU A 361 -19.60 21.18 -16.13
C GLU A 361 -20.47 20.41 -15.12
N SER A 362 -19.87 19.82 -14.08
CA SER A 362 -20.58 19.07 -13.06
C SER A 362 -19.95 19.28 -11.69
N ASP A 363 -20.75 19.14 -10.62
CA ASP A 363 -20.24 19.12 -9.25
C ASP A 363 -19.96 17.67 -8.82
N PRO A 364 -18.70 17.19 -8.89
CA PRO A 364 -18.37 15.82 -8.52
C PRO A 364 -18.48 15.55 -7.01
N THR A 365 -18.68 16.59 -6.19
CA THR A 365 -18.83 16.47 -4.73
C THR A 365 -20.28 16.26 -4.30
N ALA A 366 -21.24 16.51 -5.20
CA ALA A 366 -22.67 16.54 -4.89
C ALA A 366 -23.17 15.25 -4.22
N ALA A 367 -22.73 14.09 -4.72
CA ALA A 367 -23.11 12.78 -4.17
C ALA A 367 -22.63 12.61 -2.73
N SER A 368 -21.34 12.86 -2.46
CA SER A 368 -20.77 12.76 -1.10
C SER A 368 -21.38 13.79 -0.15
N THR A 369 -21.68 15.00 -0.62
CA THR A 369 -22.31 16.06 0.16
C THR A 369 -23.73 15.68 0.57
N LEU A 370 -24.52 15.15 -0.37
CA LEU A 370 -25.88 14.66 -0.09
C LEU A 370 -25.85 13.56 0.98
N ILE A 371 -24.90 12.65 0.88
CA ILE A 371 -24.72 11.57 1.85
C ILE A 371 -24.32 12.11 3.22
N ALA A 372 -23.37 13.05 3.28
CA ALA A 372 -22.96 13.69 4.52
C ALA A 372 -24.13 14.40 5.23
N SER A 373 -25.07 14.96 4.46
CA SER A 373 -26.24 15.63 5.04
C SER A 373 -27.21 14.71 5.82
N GLN A 374 -27.01 13.39 5.76
CA GLN A 374 -27.86 12.40 6.44
C GLN A 374 -27.48 12.18 7.93
N GLY A 375 -26.34 12.68 8.40
CA GLY A 375 -25.91 12.54 9.79
C GLY A 375 -25.00 11.33 10.08
N GLY A 376 -24.55 11.24 11.34
CA GLY A 376 -23.82 10.09 11.89
C GLY A 376 -22.32 10.07 11.59
N TYR A 377 -21.66 8.92 11.83
CA TYR A 377 -20.21 8.77 11.59
C TYR A 377 -19.84 9.00 10.12
N ARG A 378 -20.73 8.64 9.18
CA ARG A 378 -20.49 8.84 7.75
C ARG A 378 -20.37 10.33 7.39
N GLN A 379 -21.20 11.18 7.98
CA GLN A 379 -21.07 12.64 7.87
C GLN A 379 -19.70 13.10 8.38
N LEU A 380 -19.38 12.74 9.63
CA LEU A 380 -18.09 13.08 10.24
C LEU A 380 -16.92 12.62 9.37
N TYR A 381 -17.00 11.42 8.81
CA TYR A 381 -15.95 10.87 7.97
C TYR A 381 -15.77 11.71 6.70
N ILE A 382 -16.83 11.89 5.92
CA ILE A 382 -16.76 12.62 4.64
C ILE A 382 -16.28 14.07 4.83
N GLU A 383 -16.79 14.75 5.87
CA GLU A 383 -16.47 16.16 6.14
C GLU A 383 -15.05 16.38 6.67
N ARG A 384 -14.49 15.39 7.37
CA ARG A 384 -13.25 15.58 8.14
C ARG A 384 -12.06 14.74 7.64
N VAL A 385 -12.29 13.78 6.74
CA VAL A 385 -11.22 12.94 6.20
C VAL A 385 -10.32 13.73 5.24
N LEU A 386 -9.01 13.58 5.44
CA LEU A 386 -7.96 14.06 4.56
C LEU A 386 -7.79 13.15 3.33
N GLN A 387 -7.02 13.60 2.34
CA GLN A 387 -6.77 12.83 1.13
C GLN A 387 -5.71 11.73 1.34
N ALA A 388 -5.52 10.85 0.36
CA ALA A 388 -4.64 9.69 0.49
C ALA A 388 -3.15 10.06 0.61
N ASP A 389 -2.73 11.14 -0.05
CA ASP A 389 -1.40 11.75 0.08
C ASP A 389 -1.14 12.30 1.50
N GLU A 390 -2.20 12.52 2.25
CA GLU A 390 -2.18 12.99 3.64
C GLU A 390 -2.50 11.88 4.66
N GLY A 391 -2.62 10.63 4.20
CA GLY A 391 -2.78 9.45 5.06
C GLY A 391 -4.21 9.12 5.45
N CYS A 392 -5.22 9.75 4.84
CA CYS A 392 -6.64 9.49 5.11
C CYS A 392 -7.04 9.60 6.61
N ASP A 393 -6.32 10.40 7.40
CA ASP A 393 -6.68 10.68 8.79
C ASP A 393 -7.82 11.70 8.86
N PHE A 394 -8.36 11.94 10.05
CA PHE A 394 -9.19 13.12 10.27
C PHE A 394 -8.32 14.34 10.53
N ASP A 395 -8.64 15.44 9.86
CA ASP A 395 -7.91 16.70 9.96
C ASP A 395 -7.75 17.19 11.43
N PHE A 396 -8.79 17.02 12.26
CA PHE A 396 -8.81 17.42 13.68
C PHE A 396 -8.13 16.38 14.60
N LEU A 397 -7.76 15.22 14.08
CA LEU A 397 -7.03 14.18 14.82
C LEU A 397 -5.53 14.16 14.52
N VAL A 398 -5.02 14.95 13.57
CA VAL A 398 -3.57 15.09 13.35
C VAL A 398 -2.88 15.61 14.62
N GLY A 399 -1.61 15.24 14.82
CA GLY A 399 -0.79 15.67 15.95
C GLY A 399 -0.95 14.88 17.25
N CYS A 400 -0.19 15.28 18.27
CA CYS A 400 -0.13 14.65 19.59
C CYS A 400 -0.86 15.51 20.64
N ARG A 401 -1.73 14.88 21.44
CA ARG A 401 -2.52 15.54 22.49
C ARG A 401 -2.00 15.26 23.91
N GLY A 402 -0.79 14.69 24.02
CA GLY A 402 -0.16 14.38 25.29
C GLY A 402 -0.85 13.27 26.07
N ALA A 403 -0.47 13.15 27.34
CA ALA A 403 -1.00 12.18 28.31
C ALA A 403 -1.28 12.87 29.66
N GLU A 404 -1.72 14.13 29.60
CA GLU A 404 -2.04 14.91 30.80
C GLU A 404 -3.16 14.21 31.59
N VAL A 405 -3.02 14.20 32.92
CA VAL A 405 -4.06 13.66 33.81
C VAL A 405 -5.29 14.55 33.66
N PRO A 406 -6.48 14.00 33.33
CA PRO A 406 -7.69 14.80 33.17
C PRO A 406 -8.08 15.45 34.49
N ARG A 407 -8.99 16.44 34.41
CA ARG A 407 -9.58 17.05 35.60
C ARG A 407 -10.12 15.98 36.54
N HIS A 408 -9.98 16.23 37.84
CA HIS A 408 -10.57 15.36 38.85
C HIS A 408 -12.08 15.23 38.59
N SER A 409 -12.61 14.00 38.72
CA SER A 409 -13.99 13.71 38.36
C SER A 409 -15.01 14.05 39.47
N HIS A 410 -14.55 14.45 40.66
CA HIS A 410 -15.37 14.81 41.82
C HIS A 410 -14.70 15.81 42.77
#